data_AF-A0A553QMP4-F1
#
_entry.id   AF-A0A553QMP4-F1
#
_cell.length_a   1.000
_cell.length_b   1.000
_cell.length_c   1.000
_cell.angle_alpha   90.00
_cell.angle_beta   90.00
_cell.angle_gamma   90.00
#
_symmetry.space_group_name_H-M   'P 1'
#
loop_
_entity.id
_entity.type
_entity.pdbx_description
1 polymer ?
#
loop_
_entity_poly.entity_id
_entity_poly.type
_entity_poly.pdbx_seq_one_letter_code
_entity_poly.pdbx_strand_id
1 'polypeptide(L)'
;GLEGSSCSFSKTKDQYQKRPGRKKLSGALEDSNYQVVSEKRSSDRIMALFKILVLFTVLETAYLQAMYRDVKFVGCSDTEREAMYGFDGEELFHSDFNKKEAVDTSPDFADPVGFLGFYSNSIFQIENCKTNLATLKTYLKDPDENMAPPQTSIYTKHGVDLGKENTLICHVTGFYPPPVNISWTKNNEVVTEEISFSQYRLKTDGTFNIFSSLKFTPADGDIYSCTVKHKSIQQQPTTKTWADGLHYYMSAECLYRKSDYTDMEFIHSCSFNKDVEFQFNSSVGKYVGFTDDGKKQAEYFNKDQAYMQQVKAAVHTFCKNNAQLSDSAVRDKAIEPTVIVKSVKQGEGRHPALLLCSAYDFYPEKIKVSWTRDGAEMTSDVTATMEMADGDWFYQIHSELEYTPKSGERIACVVEHASATRPLVYYWEPSHSKSERNYVIGASGLVLGLILAVAGFIFYKKKSSGRILVPS
;
A
#
# COMPACT_ATOMS: atom_id res chain seq x y z
N GLY A 1 28.18 -2.82 -3.57
CA GLY A 1 28.76 -4.00 -4.25
C GLY A 1 27.99 -5.27 -3.90
N LEU A 2 26.77 -5.40 -4.43
CA LEU A 2 25.89 -6.60 -4.38
C LEU A 2 25.34 -6.93 -5.80
N GLU A 3 26.04 -6.49 -6.84
CA GLU A 3 25.60 -6.57 -8.25
C GLU A 3 25.67 -7.98 -8.88
N GLY A 4 25.91 -9.04 -8.10
CA GLY A 4 26.05 -10.42 -8.61
C GLY A 4 24.97 -11.42 -8.17
N SER A 5 23.94 -10.95 -7.48
CA SER A 5 23.07 -11.77 -6.62
C SER A 5 21.88 -12.42 -7.34
N SER A 6 22.07 -13.11 -8.48
CA SER A 6 20.92 -13.69 -9.20
C SER A 6 20.38 -14.93 -8.49
N CYS A 7 19.09 -14.89 -8.15
CA CYS A 7 18.35 -16.04 -7.67
C CYS A 7 17.83 -16.91 -8.83
N SER A 8 18.73 -17.66 -9.48
CA SER A 8 18.36 -18.53 -10.60
C SER A 8 17.87 -19.91 -10.15
N PHE A 9 16.69 -20.35 -10.61
CA PHE A 9 16.23 -21.74 -10.47
C PHE A 9 17.16 -22.70 -11.21
N SER A 10 17.73 -23.68 -10.49
CA SER A 10 18.53 -24.74 -11.11
C SER A 10 17.64 -25.68 -11.92
N LYS A 11 17.71 -25.59 -13.26
CA LYS A 11 17.03 -26.53 -14.15
C LYS A 11 17.77 -27.88 -14.11
N THR A 12 17.24 -28.85 -13.38
CA THR A 12 17.60 -30.26 -13.58
C THR A 12 16.58 -30.90 -14.52
N LYS A 13 17.04 -31.25 -15.74
CA LYS A 13 16.32 -32.14 -16.66
C LYS A 13 16.50 -33.58 -16.19
N ASP A 14 15.43 -34.37 -16.36
CA ASP A 14 15.32 -35.82 -16.25
C ASP A 14 15.46 -36.43 -14.84
N GLN A 15 14.32 -36.84 -14.27
CA GLN A 15 13.95 -38.27 -14.16
C GLN A 15 12.55 -38.45 -13.56
N TYR A 16 11.60 -38.83 -14.42
CA TYR A 16 10.45 -39.63 -14.01
C TYR A 16 10.93 -41.08 -13.87
N GLN A 17 10.89 -41.66 -12.66
CA GLN A 17 10.27 -42.96 -12.41
C GLN A 17 10.36 -43.42 -10.93
N LYS A 18 9.21 -43.96 -10.48
CA LYS A 18 9.00 -45.01 -9.47
C LYS A 18 8.99 -44.63 -7.98
N ARG A 19 7.77 -44.66 -7.42
CA ARG A 19 7.49 -45.12 -6.04
C ARG A 19 7.92 -46.58 -5.87
N PRO A 20 8.41 -46.98 -4.69
CA PRO A 20 7.56 -47.64 -3.68
C PRO A 20 7.81 -47.03 -2.29
N GLY A 21 6.86 -46.94 -1.34
CA GLY A 21 6.17 -48.02 -0.67
C GLY A 21 6.42 -47.85 0.85
N ARG A 22 5.35 -47.77 1.66
CA ARG A 22 5.36 -47.63 3.14
C ARG A 22 6.30 -48.64 3.83
N LYS A 23 6.96 -48.22 4.92
CA LYS A 23 7.05 -49.01 6.16
C LYS A 23 7.00 -48.13 7.42
N LYS A 24 6.11 -48.50 8.34
CA LYS A 24 6.15 -48.18 9.78
C LYS A 24 7.34 -48.92 10.39
N LEU A 25 8.00 -48.31 11.38
CA LEU A 25 8.55 -49.05 12.51
C LEU A 25 8.29 -48.30 13.81
N SER A 26 7.77 -49.06 14.76
CA SER A 26 7.46 -48.75 16.15
C SER A 26 8.52 -49.37 17.07
N GLY A 27 8.74 -48.77 18.25
CA GLY A 27 9.44 -49.36 19.40
C GLY A 27 10.03 -48.23 20.27
N ALA A 28 9.38 -47.85 21.38
CA ALA A 28 9.49 -48.43 22.74
C ALA A 28 10.86 -48.09 23.37
N LEU A 29 10.92 -47.09 24.25
CA LEU A 29 10.73 -47.12 25.73
C LEU A 29 12.07 -47.25 26.44
N GLU A 30 12.45 -46.23 27.22
CA GLU A 30 12.86 -46.43 28.61
C GLU A 30 12.85 -45.11 29.40
N ASP A 31 12.15 -45.18 30.54
CA ASP A 31 12.02 -44.16 31.56
C ASP A 31 13.30 -43.99 32.38
N SER A 32 13.55 -42.78 32.88
CA SER A 32 14.07 -42.64 34.23
C SER A 32 13.51 -41.39 34.91
N ASN A 33 12.73 -41.65 35.96
CA ASN A 33 12.15 -40.69 36.90
C ASN A 33 13.24 -39.97 37.71
N TYR A 34 13.04 -38.67 37.97
CA TYR A 34 13.26 -38.09 39.30
C TYR A 34 12.24 -36.98 39.56
N GLN A 35 11.44 -37.16 40.61
CA GLN A 35 10.57 -36.16 41.22
C GLN A 35 11.36 -35.37 42.27
N VAL A 36 11.25 -34.04 42.26
CA VAL A 36 11.44 -33.21 43.45
C VAL A 36 10.27 -32.23 43.52
N VAL A 37 9.46 -32.39 44.56
CA VAL A 37 8.41 -31.46 44.98
C VAL A 37 9.00 -30.54 46.05
N SER A 38 8.86 -29.22 45.90
CA SER A 38 8.68 -28.32 47.05
C SER A 38 8.09 -26.97 46.62
N GLU A 39 7.10 -26.53 47.39
CA GLU A 39 6.24 -25.36 47.20
C GLU A 39 6.96 -24.00 47.18
N LYS A 40 6.49 -23.06 46.34
CA LYS A 40 6.51 -21.63 46.68
C LYS A 40 5.38 -20.84 45.98
N ARG A 41 4.17 -21.05 46.47
CA ARG A 41 2.93 -20.34 46.11
C ARG A 41 2.94 -18.92 46.68
N SER A 42 3.64 -17.99 46.03
CA SER A 42 3.46 -16.53 46.26
C SER A 42 4.11 -15.63 45.19
N SER A 43 4.94 -16.17 44.30
CA SER A 43 5.62 -15.37 43.26
C SER A 43 4.82 -15.20 41.95
N ASP A 44 3.82 -16.05 41.72
CA ASP A 44 3.15 -16.13 40.40
C ASP A 44 2.19 -14.97 40.13
N ARG A 45 1.58 -14.37 41.16
CA ARG A 45 0.66 -13.24 40.97
C ARG A 45 1.39 -11.94 40.64
N ILE A 46 2.56 -11.71 41.24
CA ILE A 46 3.40 -10.54 40.95
C ILE A 46 4.03 -10.69 39.56
N MET A 47 4.49 -11.90 39.20
CA MET A 47 5.01 -12.19 37.87
C MET A 47 3.93 -12.16 36.79
N ALA A 48 2.69 -12.53 37.09
CA ALA A 48 1.56 -12.40 36.16
C ALA A 48 1.18 -10.93 35.94
N LEU A 49 1.15 -10.11 37.00
CA LEU A 49 0.92 -8.66 36.89
C LEU A 49 2.07 -7.96 36.14
N PHE A 50 3.32 -8.36 36.37
CA PHE A 50 4.47 -7.87 35.59
C PHE A 50 4.40 -8.30 34.13
N LYS A 51 4.00 -9.55 33.84
CA LYS A 51 3.81 -10.03 32.46
C LYS A 51 2.68 -9.29 31.76
N ILE A 52 1.57 -9.01 32.44
CA ILE A 52 0.45 -8.24 31.90
C ILE A 52 0.85 -6.77 31.69
N LEU A 53 1.56 -6.14 32.63
CA LEU A 53 2.08 -4.78 32.44
C LEU A 53 3.10 -4.72 31.31
N VAL A 54 4.01 -5.70 31.21
CA VAL A 54 4.96 -5.80 30.10
C VAL A 54 4.23 -6.02 28.78
N LEU A 55 3.20 -6.88 28.74
CA LEU A 55 2.36 -7.08 27.56
C LEU A 55 1.59 -5.80 27.18
N PHE A 56 1.04 -5.04 28.13
CA PHE A 56 0.38 -3.76 27.88
C PHE A 56 1.36 -2.67 27.44
N THR A 57 2.58 -2.61 27.99
CA THR A 57 3.63 -1.69 27.52
C THR A 57 4.19 -2.09 26.15
N VAL A 58 4.24 -3.40 25.85
CA VAL A 58 4.65 -3.91 24.53
C VAL A 58 3.54 -3.66 23.49
N LEU A 59 2.28 -3.74 23.89
CA LEU A 59 1.10 -3.39 23.07
C LEU A 59 0.98 -1.88 22.84
N GLU A 60 1.30 -1.02 23.82
CA GLU A 60 1.37 0.44 23.62
C GLU A 60 2.58 0.88 22.77
N THR A 61 3.64 0.07 22.64
CA THR A 61 4.75 0.35 21.71
C THR A 61 4.57 -0.25 20.31
N ALA A 62 3.44 -0.90 20.04
CA ALA A 62 3.09 -1.37 18.70
C ALA A 62 2.38 -0.29 17.85
N TYR A 63 2.44 0.99 18.27
CA TYR A 63 2.10 2.10 17.39
C TYR A 63 3.02 2.05 16.18
N LEU A 64 2.40 1.92 15.00
CA LEU A 64 3.01 1.89 13.69
C LEU A 64 4.15 2.91 13.57
N GLN A 65 5.40 2.44 13.59
CA GLN A 65 6.55 3.26 13.24
C GLN A 65 6.78 3.16 11.73
N ALA A 66 6.50 4.26 11.07
CA ALA A 66 6.77 4.54 9.68
C ALA A 66 8.23 4.31 9.26
N MET A 67 8.45 3.82 8.04
CA MET A 67 9.77 3.63 7.45
C MET A 67 9.92 4.56 6.24
N TYR A 68 11.06 5.24 6.14
CA TYR A 68 11.27 6.32 5.17
C TYR A 68 12.55 6.16 4.28
N ARG A 69 12.61 6.72 3.06
CA ARG A 69 13.61 6.48 1.99
C ARG A 69 13.98 7.77 1.23
N ASP A 70 15.21 7.93 0.75
CA ASP A 70 15.60 9.00 -0.22
C ASP A 70 16.14 8.40 -1.53
N VAL A 71 15.95 9.08 -2.66
CA VAL A 71 16.48 8.71 -3.99
C VAL A 71 17.04 9.92 -4.74
N LYS A 72 18.25 9.82 -5.28
CA LYS A 72 18.78 10.79 -6.25
C LYS A 72 19.04 10.07 -7.56
N PHE A 73 18.40 10.51 -8.63
CA PHE A 73 18.54 9.93 -9.95
C PHE A 73 19.13 10.97 -10.91
N VAL A 74 20.20 10.59 -11.62
CA VAL A 74 20.74 11.34 -12.76
C VAL A 74 20.91 10.36 -13.91
N GLY A 75 20.13 10.57 -14.97
CA GLY A 75 20.13 9.74 -16.16
C GLY A 75 20.44 10.57 -17.40
N CYS A 76 21.17 9.98 -18.34
CA CYS A 76 21.38 10.58 -19.66
C CYS A 76 21.39 9.52 -20.75
N SER A 77 20.89 9.90 -21.91
CA SER A 77 21.08 9.19 -23.17
C SER A 77 21.62 10.17 -24.23
N ASP A 78 21.66 9.75 -25.49
CA ASP A 78 22.04 10.65 -26.58
C ASP A 78 21.01 11.78 -26.77
N THR A 79 19.76 11.56 -26.35
CA THR A 79 18.62 12.47 -26.58
C THR A 79 17.96 12.97 -25.30
N GLU A 80 18.04 12.20 -24.22
CA GLU A 80 17.33 12.48 -22.97
C GLU A 80 18.28 12.80 -21.83
N ARG A 81 17.79 13.58 -20.86
CA ARG A 81 18.53 14.00 -19.67
C ARG A 81 17.55 14.18 -18.52
N GLU A 82 17.86 13.59 -17.38
CA GLU A 82 17.01 13.62 -16.22
C GLU A 82 17.86 13.76 -14.96
N ALA A 83 17.38 14.59 -14.04
CA ALA A 83 17.96 14.76 -12.73
C ALA A 83 16.83 15.02 -11.74
N MET A 84 16.58 14.06 -10.86
CA MET A 84 15.60 14.19 -9.78
C MET A 84 16.19 13.84 -8.42
N TYR A 85 15.58 14.40 -7.40
CA TYR A 85 15.70 14.02 -6.01
C TYR A 85 14.32 13.63 -5.52
N GLY A 86 14.24 12.58 -4.73
CA GLY A 86 13.00 11.97 -4.30
C GLY A 86 13.12 11.36 -2.92
N PHE A 87 11.97 11.03 -2.33
CA PHE A 87 11.81 10.59 -0.96
C PHE A 87 10.62 9.64 -0.87
N ASP A 88 10.71 8.49 -0.20
CA ASP A 88 9.68 7.45 -0.13
C ASP A 88 9.15 6.95 -1.46
N GLY A 89 10.02 6.95 -2.48
CA GLY A 89 9.62 6.56 -3.84
C GLY A 89 8.85 7.66 -4.56
N GLU A 90 8.83 8.85 -4.00
CA GLU A 90 8.19 10.04 -4.52
C GLU A 90 9.20 11.07 -4.97
N GLU A 91 8.76 12.01 -5.77
CA GLU A 91 9.60 13.08 -6.28
C GLU A 91 9.53 14.29 -5.34
N LEU A 92 10.69 14.78 -4.90
CA LEU A 92 10.84 16.01 -4.12
C LEU A 92 11.23 17.18 -5.04
N PHE A 93 12.19 16.94 -5.94
CA PHE A 93 12.72 17.92 -6.88
C PHE A 93 13.07 17.28 -8.20
N HIS A 94 12.92 18.01 -9.30
CA HIS A 94 13.59 17.67 -10.56
C HIS A 94 14.18 18.92 -11.24
N SER A 95 15.13 18.69 -12.15
CA SER A 95 15.65 19.75 -13.01
C SER A 95 14.85 19.80 -14.31
N ASP A 96 14.09 20.87 -14.52
CA ASP A 96 13.49 21.15 -15.82
C ASP A 96 14.56 21.76 -16.72
N PHE A 97 15.17 20.92 -17.55
CA PHE A 97 16.23 21.36 -18.44
C PHE A 97 15.75 22.20 -19.64
N ASN A 98 14.45 22.28 -19.88
CA ASN A 98 13.88 23.15 -20.90
C ASN A 98 13.69 24.57 -20.34
N LYS A 99 13.14 24.67 -19.14
CA LYS A 99 12.95 25.95 -18.42
C LYS A 99 14.22 26.47 -17.74
N LYS A 100 15.20 25.59 -17.56
CA LYS A 100 16.50 25.85 -16.92
C LYS A 100 16.41 26.18 -15.43
N GLU A 101 15.56 25.44 -14.72
CA GLU A 101 15.31 25.64 -13.29
C GLU A 101 15.21 24.31 -12.54
N ALA A 102 15.32 24.38 -11.21
CA ALA A 102 14.92 23.29 -10.34
C ALA A 102 13.45 23.50 -9.99
N VAL A 103 12.64 22.47 -10.19
CA VAL A 103 11.22 22.45 -9.85
C VAL A 103 11.06 21.71 -8.54
N ASP A 104 10.44 22.37 -7.56
CA ASP A 104 10.01 21.78 -6.29
C ASP A 104 8.65 21.11 -6.50
N THR A 105 8.58 19.81 -6.24
CA THR A 105 7.36 19.00 -6.31
C THR A 105 6.94 18.48 -4.94
N SER A 106 7.57 18.99 -3.87
CA SER A 106 7.19 18.69 -2.50
C SER A 106 5.76 19.17 -2.19
N PRO A 107 4.99 18.41 -1.40
CA PRO A 107 3.63 18.78 -1.03
C PRO A 107 3.62 19.96 -0.05
N ASP A 108 2.52 20.72 -0.01
CA ASP A 108 2.37 21.93 0.83
C ASP A 108 2.61 21.72 2.33
N PHE A 109 2.46 20.49 2.82
CA PHE A 109 2.72 20.13 4.22
C PHE A 109 4.20 19.94 4.54
N ALA A 110 5.06 19.82 3.52
CA ALA A 110 6.50 19.70 3.69
C ALA A 110 7.10 21.07 4.02
N ASP A 111 8.05 21.11 4.96
CA ASP A 111 8.82 22.33 5.22
C ASP A 111 9.60 22.70 3.95
N PRO A 112 9.63 23.99 3.50
CA PRO A 112 10.26 24.36 2.24
C PRO A 112 11.72 23.91 2.14
N VAL A 113 12.03 23.04 1.19
CA VAL A 113 13.39 22.53 1.00
C VAL A 113 14.08 23.34 -0.12
N GLY A 114 14.82 24.37 0.25
CA GLY A 114 15.60 25.14 -0.72
C GLY A 114 16.89 24.42 -1.13
N PHE A 115 16.90 23.69 -2.24
CA PHE A 115 18.14 23.10 -2.77
C PHE A 115 18.90 24.09 -3.67
N LEU A 116 19.48 25.13 -3.04
CA LEU A 116 20.28 26.17 -3.71
C LEU A 116 21.37 25.54 -4.59
N GLY A 117 21.30 25.80 -5.90
CA GLY A 117 22.24 25.26 -6.87
C GLY A 117 21.95 23.84 -7.36
N PHE A 118 20.79 23.24 -7.07
CA PHE A 118 20.39 21.92 -7.59
C PHE A 118 20.49 21.86 -9.11
N TYR A 119 19.87 22.82 -9.80
CA TYR A 119 19.90 22.88 -11.27
C TYR A 119 21.33 22.99 -11.82
N SER A 120 22.16 23.88 -11.24
CA SER A 120 23.56 24.05 -11.65
C SER A 120 24.38 22.77 -11.42
N ASN A 121 24.15 22.07 -10.30
CA ASN A 121 24.78 20.78 -10.02
C ASN A 121 24.31 19.71 -11.01
N SER A 122 23.01 19.66 -11.35
CA SER A 122 22.45 18.73 -12.32
C SER A 122 23.09 18.88 -13.70
N ILE A 123 23.38 20.10 -14.15
CA ILE A 123 24.12 20.33 -15.41
C ILE A 123 25.50 19.67 -15.36
N PHE A 124 26.26 19.88 -14.29
CA PHE A 124 27.57 19.25 -14.13
C PHE A 124 27.49 17.72 -14.12
N GLN A 125 26.50 17.15 -13.40
CA GLN A 125 26.31 15.70 -13.34
C GLN A 125 25.89 15.09 -14.69
N ILE A 126 25.12 15.82 -15.50
CA ILE A 126 24.74 15.38 -16.85
C ILE A 126 25.94 15.38 -17.80
N GLU A 127 26.84 16.37 -17.72
CA GLU A 127 28.07 16.36 -18.53
C GLU A 127 29.01 15.19 -18.16
N ASN A 128 29.11 14.87 -16.86
CA ASN A 128 29.82 13.68 -16.40
C ASN A 128 29.15 12.39 -16.91
N CYS A 129 27.81 12.31 -16.83
CA CYS A 129 27.04 11.18 -17.33
C CYS A 129 27.31 10.95 -18.83
N LYS A 130 27.27 12.00 -19.66
CA LYS A 130 27.54 11.92 -21.10
C LYS A 130 28.98 11.48 -21.39
N THR A 131 29.95 12.02 -20.67
CA THR A 131 31.37 11.63 -20.81
C THR A 131 31.58 10.15 -20.47
N ASN A 132 30.95 9.68 -19.41
CA ASN A 132 30.99 8.27 -19.01
C ASN A 132 30.29 7.38 -20.05
N LEU A 133 29.12 7.80 -20.56
CA LEU A 133 28.39 7.08 -21.61
C LEU A 133 29.24 6.94 -22.87
N ALA A 134 29.91 8.02 -23.31
CA ALA A 134 30.83 7.98 -24.45
C ALA A 134 31.98 6.98 -24.23
N THR A 135 32.56 6.98 -23.02
CA THR A 135 33.62 6.04 -22.65
C THR A 135 33.11 4.59 -22.66
N LEU A 136 31.95 4.32 -22.06
CA LEU A 136 31.33 2.99 -22.02
C LEU A 136 31.02 2.45 -23.42
N LYS A 137 30.54 3.30 -24.34
CA LYS A 137 30.30 2.95 -25.74
C LYS A 137 31.57 2.49 -26.47
N THR A 138 32.72 3.10 -26.16
CA THR A 138 34.00 2.68 -26.76
C THR A 138 34.49 1.32 -26.26
N TYR A 139 34.23 1.01 -24.99
CA TYR A 139 34.71 -0.21 -24.34
C TYR A 139 33.80 -1.42 -24.60
N LEU A 140 32.48 -1.23 -24.56
CA LEU A 140 31.50 -2.32 -24.54
C LEU A 140 31.05 -2.82 -25.94
N LYS A 141 31.48 -2.19 -27.04
CA LYS A 141 31.18 -2.57 -28.45
C LYS A 141 29.78 -3.19 -28.63
N ASP A 142 28.76 -2.34 -28.55
CA ASP A 142 27.35 -2.66 -28.77
C ASP A 142 26.82 -3.79 -27.85
N PRO A 143 26.71 -3.52 -26.54
CA PRO A 143 26.10 -4.48 -25.61
C PRO A 143 24.64 -4.69 -25.98
N ASP A 144 24.17 -5.94 -25.91
CA ASP A 144 22.75 -6.25 -26.00
C ASP A 144 21.98 -5.35 -25.02
N GLU A 145 21.01 -4.59 -25.54
CA GLU A 145 20.23 -3.66 -24.75
C GLU A 145 19.35 -4.48 -23.80
N ASN A 146 19.66 -4.42 -22.51
CA ASN A 146 18.81 -5.05 -21.50
C ASN A 146 17.43 -4.43 -21.58
N MET A 147 16.40 -5.27 -21.62
CA MET A 147 15.01 -4.83 -21.73
C MET A 147 14.16 -5.49 -20.66
N ALA A 148 13.42 -4.68 -19.91
CA ALA A 148 12.41 -5.13 -18.96
C ALA A 148 11.03 -4.67 -19.43
N PRO A 149 10.03 -5.57 -19.53
CA PRO A 149 8.68 -5.20 -19.94
C PRO A 149 7.90 -4.46 -18.85
N PRO A 150 7.10 -3.45 -19.21
CA PRO A 150 6.26 -2.73 -18.27
C PRO A 150 5.19 -3.64 -17.68
N GLN A 151 5.02 -3.55 -16.36
CA GLN A 151 3.81 -3.94 -15.65
C GLN A 151 2.90 -2.72 -15.54
N THR A 152 1.60 -2.96 -15.63
CA THR A 152 0.61 -1.89 -15.74
C THR A 152 -0.56 -2.19 -14.81
N SER A 153 -0.94 -1.19 -14.03
CA SER A 153 -2.12 -1.20 -13.16
C SER A 153 -2.95 0.05 -13.41
N ILE A 154 -4.27 -0.08 -13.31
CA ILE A 154 -5.23 1.01 -13.48
C ILE A 154 -6.17 1.05 -12.28
N TYR A 155 -6.28 2.21 -11.63
CA TYR A 155 -7.12 2.44 -10.46
C TYR A 155 -7.55 3.91 -10.39
N THR A 156 -8.47 4.24 -9.49
CA THR A 156 -8.96 5.61 -9.28
C THR A 156 -8.32 6.24 -8.05
N LYS A 157 -8.05 7.54 -8.09
CA LYS A 157 -7.48 8.29 -6.97
C LYS A 157 -8.43 8.31 -5.76
N HIS A 158 -9.73 8.50 -6.01
CA HIS A 158 -10.76 8.46 -4.98
C HIS A 158 -11.87 7.47 -5.34
N GLY A 159 -12.80 7.24 -4.42
CA GLY A 159 -13.99 6.42 -4.69
C GLY A 159 -14.81 6.94 -5.88
N VAL A 160 -15.35 6.03 -6.69
CA VAL A 160 -16.16 6.38 -7.86
C VAL A 160 -17.58 6.76 -7.45
N ASP A 161 -17.93 8.03 -7.68
CA ASP A 161 -19.28 8.59 -7.64
C ASP A 161 -19.65 9.09 -9.04
N LEU A 162 -20.80 8.64 -9.58
CA LEU A 162 -21.24 9.06 -10.92
C LEU A 162 -21.48 10.59 -10.96
N GLY A 163 -21.01 11.22 -12.03
CA GLY A 163 -21.19 12.66 -12.24
C GLY A 163 -20.30 13.57 -11.39
N LYS A 164 -19.43 13.02 -10.52
CA LYS A 164 -18.42 13.79 -9.78
C LYS A 164 -17.04 13.59 -10.40
N GLU A 165 -16.26 14.66 -10.48
CA GLU A 165 -14.89 14.58 -10.99
C GLU A 165 -14.04 13.63 -10.13
N ASN A 166 -13.20 12.84 -10.79
CA ASN A 166 -12.23 11.93 -10.18
C ASN A 166 -11.00 11.83 -11.12
N THR A 167 -9.97 11.11 -10.70
CA THR A 167 -8.75 10.88 -11.50
C THR A 167 -8.50 9.38 -11.64
N LEU A 168 -8.30 8.91 -12.87
CA LEU A 168 -7.76 7.58 -13.14
C LEU A 168 -6.24 7.65 -13.12
N ILE A 169 -5.61 6.66 -12.50
CA ILE A 169 -4.17 6.51 -12.41
C ILE A 169 -3.78 5.24 -13.16
N CYS A 170 -2.88 5.37 -14.14
CA CYS A 170 -2.19 4.26 -14.77
C CYS A 170 -0.76 4.22 -14.26
N HIS A 171 -0.49 3.30 -13.33
CA HIS A 171 0.85 3.06 -12.81
C HIS A 171 1.55 2.07 -13.74
N VAL A 172 2.57 2.55 -14.43
CA VAL A 172 3.43 1.76 -15.31
C VAL A 172 4.75 1.56 -14.60
N THR A 173 5.13 0.33 -14.30
CA THR A 173 6.25 0.02 -13.42
C THR A 173 7.08 -1.14 -13.95
N GLY A 174 8.34 -1.23 -13.56
CA GLY A 174 9.18 -2.38 -13.90
C GLY A 174 9.76 -2.37 -15.31
N PHE A 175 9.69 -1.26 -16.05
CA PHE A 175 10.17 -1.21 -17.43
C PHE A 175 11.58 -0.64 -17.56
N TYR A 176 12.28 -1.08 -18.60
CA TYR A 176 13.57 -0.52 -19.00
C TYR A 176 13.84 -0.90 -20.47
N PRO A 177 14.41 -0.03 -21.30
CA PRO A 177 14.83 1.34 -20.97
C PRO A 177 13.68 2.37 -21.09
N PRO A 178 13.79 3.56 -20.50
CA PRO A 178 12.96 4.70 -20.90
C PRO A 178 13.31 5.09 -22.36
N PRO A 179 12.37 5.65 -23.14
CA PRO A 179 11.02 6.09 -22.77
C PRO A 179 9.92 5.04 -23.01
N VAL A 180 8.76 5.24 -22.39
CA VAL A 180 7.53 4.47 -22.60
C VAL A 180 6.40 5.36 -23.15
N ASN A 181 5.64 4.84 -24.11
CA ASN A 181 4.50 5.54 -24.69
C ASN A 181 3.20 5.05 -24.05
N ILE A 182 2.47 5.95 -23.39
CA ILE A 182 1.23 5.66 -22.68
C ILE A 182 0.09 6.44 -23.35
N SER A 183 -1.02 5.76 -23.62
CA SER A 183 -2.21 6.37 -24.21
C SER A 183 -3.48 5.88 -23.51
N TRP A 184 -4.43 6.79 -23.33
CA TRP A 184 -5.75 6.50 -22.75
C TRP A 184 -6.81 6.33 -23.82
N THR A 185 -7.75 5.42 -23.59
CA THR A 185 -8.97 5.31 -24.39
C THR A 185 -10.20 5.30 -23.50
N LYS A 186 -11.26 5.97 -23.94
CA LYS A 186 -12.60 5.91 -23.38
C LYS A 186 -13.52 5.30 -24.42
N ASN A 187 -14.18 4.19 -24.12
CA ASN A 187 -15.07 3.47 -25.04
C ASN A 187 -14.41 3.18 -26.40
N ASN A 188 -13.11 2.83 -26.37
CA ASN A 188 -12.23 2.61 -27.53
C ASN A 188 -11.85 3.87 -28.35
N GLU A 189 -12.28 5.06 -27.96
CA GLU A 189 -11.83 6.32 -28.55
C GLU A 189 -10.64 6.89 -27.78
N VAL A 190 -9.65 7.42 -28.51
CA VAL A 190 -8.42 7.97 -27.92
C VAL A 190 -8.74 9.27 -27.18
N VAL A 191 -8.26 9.36 -25.93
CA VAL A 191 -8.34 10.59 -25.14
C VAL A 191 -6.99 11.32 -25.23
N THR A 192 -7.03 12.62 -25.48
CA THR A 192 -5.82 13.47 -25.65
C THR A 192 -5.75 14.64 -24.68
N GLU A 193 -6.83 14.94 -23.95
CA GLU A 193 -6.93 16.07 -23.03
C GLU A 193 -6.97 15.58 -21.57
N GLU A 194 -6.63 16.45 -20.63
CA GLU A 194 -6.66 16.17 -19.17
C GLU A 194 -5.76 15.01 -18.71
N ILE A 195 -4.73 14.71 -19.51
CA ILE A 195 -3.69 13.71 -19.21
C ILE A 195 -2.46 14.42 -18.65
N SER A 196 -1.95 13.92 -17.52
CA SER A 196 -0.66 14.30 -16.97
C SER A 196 0.24 13.08 -16.80
N PHE A 197 1.55 13.33 -16.74
CA PHE A 197 2.58 12.31 -16.53
C PHE A 197 3.49 12.75 -15.38
N SER A 198 3.88 11.81 -14.53
CA SER A 198 4.98 12.01 -13.59
C SER A 198 6.33 11.97 -14.31
N GLN A 199 7.41 12.34 -13.63
CA GLN A 199 8.76 11.97 -14.08
C GLN A 199 8.98 10.46 -13.91
N TYR A 200 9.99 9.91 -14.59
CA TYR A 200 10.41 8.52 -14.39
C TYR A 200 11.07 8.35 -13.04
N ARG A 201 10.51 7.51 -12.16
CA ARG A 201 11.15 7.20 -10.89
C ARG A 201 11.91 5.90 -11.01
N LEU A 202 13.17 5.95 -10.62
CA LEU A 202 14.05 4.80 -10.66
C LEU A 202 13.71 3.88 -9.47
N LYS A 203 13.44 2.61 -9.77
CA LYS A 203 13.27 1.56 -8.77
C LYS A 203 14.61 0.98 -8.36
N THR A 204 14.59 0.29 -7.23
CA THR A 204 15.77 -0.39 -6.66
C THR A 204 16.33 -1.51 -7.54
N ASP A 205 15.54 -2.05 -8.48
CA ASP A 205 15.94 -3.08 -9.45
C ASP A 205 16.52 -2.50 -10.76
N GLY A 206 16.70 -1.18 -10.84
CA GLY A 206 17.22 -0.50 -12.04
C GLY A 206 16.19 -0.27 -13.14
N THR A 207 14.94 -0.69 -12.93
CA THR A 207 13.82 -0.39 -13.83
C THR A 207 13.14 0.92 -13.42
N PHE A 208 12.31 1.45 -14.31
CA PHE A 208 11.58 2.68 -14.08
C PHE A 208 10.12 2.42 -13.75
N ASN A 209 9.52 3.33 -12.99
CA ASN A 209 8.09 3.54 -12.98
C ASN A 209 7.74 4.95 -13.44
N ILE A 210 6.51 5.10 -13.93
CA ILE A 210 5.90 6.37 -14.31
C ILE A 210 4.40 6.25 -14.08
N PHE A 211 3.79 7.35 -13.67
CA PHE A 211 2.36 7.47 -13.48
C PHE A 211 1.79 8.32 -14.61
N SER A 212 0.72 7.85 -15.24
CA SER A 212 -0.13 8.68 -16.09
C SER A 212 -1.46 8.87 -15.40
N SER A 213 -1.90 10.11 -15.26
CA SER A 213 -3.16 10.45 -14.62
C SER A 213 -4.11 11.07 -15.63
N LEU A 214 -5.37 10.65 -15.62
CA LEU A 214 -6.44 11.17 -16.47
C LEU A 214 -7.57 11.70 -15.58
N LYS A 215 -7.85 13.01 -15.62
CA LYS A 215 -9.05 13.54 -14.97
C LYS A 215 -10.29 13.12 -15.77
N PHE A 216 -11.32 12.66 -15.06
CA PHE A 216 -12.55 12.22 -15.70
C PHE A 216 -13.75 12.39 -14.77
N THR A 217 -14.93 12.43 -15.36
CA THR A 217 -16.19 12.35 -14.63
C THR A 217 -16.81 11.00 -14.95
N PRO A 218 -16.91 10.05 -13.98
CA PRO A 218 -17.45 8.73 -14.22
C PRO A 218 -18.91 8.81 -14.67
N ALA A 219 -19.23 8.14 -15.78
CA ALA A 219 -20.59 7.86 -16.20
C ALA A 219 -20.81 6.34 -16.28
N ASP A 220 -22.05 5.92 -16.06
CA ASP A 220 -22.40 4.51 -16.10
C ASP A 220 -22.15 3.92 -17.50
N GLY A 221 -21.52 2.74 -17.54
CA GLY A 221 -21.17 2.05 -18.79
C GLY A 221 -19.90 2.53 -19.50
N ASP A 222 -19.24 3.59 -19.04
CA ASP A 222 -17.97 4.03 -19.63
C ASP A 222 -16.82 3.07 -19.31
N ILE A 223 -16.08 2.67 -20.34
CA ILE A 223 -14.91 1.80 -20.21
C ILE A 223 -13.66 2.61 -20.51
N TYR A 224 -12.78 2.72 -19.52
CA TYR A 224 -11.47 3.34 -19.66
C TYR A 224 -10.40 2.26 -19.77
N SER A 225 -9.36 2.52 -20.55
CA SER A 225 -8.21 1.62 -20.68
C SER A 225 -6.93 2.42 -20.87
N CYS A 226 -5.86 1.91 -20.25
CA CYS A 226 -4.50 2.42 -20.42
C CYS A 226 -3.72 1.45 -21.32
N THR A 227 -3.20 1.96 -22.43
CA THR A 227 -2.38 1.19 -23.37
C THR A 227 -0.94 1.65 -23.30
N VAL A 228 -0.05 0.70 -23.05
CA VAL A 228 1.38 0.95 -22.92
C VAL A 228 2.15 0.29 -24.05
N LYS A 229 2.96 1.09 -24.74
CA LYS A 229 3.89 0.66 -25.78
C LYS A 229 5.32 0.90 -25.31
N HIS A 230 6.12 -0.14 -25.34
CA HIS A 230 7.51 -0.10 -24.90
C HIS A 230 8.37 -1.00 -25.82
N LYS A 231 9.65 -0.67 -25.97
CA LYS A 231 10.55 -1.33 -26.94
C LYS A 231 10.74 -2.83 -26.68
N SER A 232 10.53 -3.28 -25.43
CA SER A 232 10.61 -4.69 -25.05
C SER A 232 9.40 -5.54 -25.46
N ILE A 233 8.27 -4.91 -25.82
CA ILE A 233 7.00 -5.59 -26.13
C ILE A 233 6.64 -5.45 -27.62
N GLN A 234 7.67 -5.56 -28.46
CA GLN A 234 7.80 -5.08 -29.85
C GLN A 234 6.63 -5.30 -30.84
N GLN A 235 5.57 -6.06 -30.53
CA GLN A 235 4.35 -6.18 -31.35
C GLN A 235 3.03 -6.38 -30.58
N GLN A 236 3.01 -6.34 -29.25
CA GLN A 236 1.77 -6.46 -28.45
C GLN A 236 1.74 -5.36 -27.39
N PRO A 237 1.08 -4.22 -27.66
CA PRO A 237 0.82 -3.21 -26.65
C PRO A 237 0.16 -3.88 -25.44
N THR A 238 0.63 -3.57 -24.24
CA THR A 238 -0.02 -4.07 -23.03
C THR A 238 -1.18 -3.13 -22.74
N THR A 239 -2.40 -3.56 -23.09
CA THR A 239 -3.63 -2.85 -22.73
C THR A 239 -4.16 -3.45 -21.44
N LYS A 240 -4.20 -2.64 -20.39
CA LYS A 240 -4.94 -2.99 -19.18
C LYS A 240 -6.28 -2.29 -19.22
N THR A 241 -7.30 -3.12 -19.39
CA THR A 241 -8.63 -2.81 -18.91
C THR A 241 -8.63 -3.16 -17.42
N TRP A 242 -9.28 -2.34 -16.62
CA TRP A 242 -9.43 -2.54 -15.18
C TRP A 242 -9.97 -3.96 -14.83
N ALA A 243 -9.07 -4.91 -14.40
CA ALA A 243 -9.30 -6.29 -13.83
C ALA A 243 -7.97 -7.07 -13.39
N ASP A 244 -8.01 -8.04 -12.43
CA ASP A 244 -6.90 -8.68 -11.59
C ASP A 244 -6.02 -9.89 -12.13
N GLY A 245 -4.78 -10.18 -11.59
CA GLY A 245 -3.84 -11.32 -11.96
C GLY A 245 -2.59 -11.69 -11.03
N LEU A 246 -1.74 -12.73 -11.37
CA LEU A 246 -0.61 -13.37 -10.57
C LEU A 246 0.84 -12.77 -10.76
N HIS A 247 1.79 -12.89 -9.80
CA HIS A 247 3.10 -12.15 -9.76
C HIS A 247 4.36 -12.92 -9.24
N TYR A 248 5.63 -12.47 -9.45
CA TYR A 248 6.90 -12.95 -8.80
C TYR A 248 7.85 -11.76 -8.53
N TYR A 249 8.53 -11.68 -7.39
CA TYR A 249 9.42 -10.55 -7.04
C TYR A 249 10.47 -10.90 -5.97
N MET A 250 11.48 -10.03 -5.78
CA MET A 250 12.50 -10.14 -4.73
C MET A 250 12.56 -8.84 -3.92
N SER A 251 12.87 -8.93 -2.62
CA SER A 251 13.02 -7.77 -1.73
C SER A 251 14.35 -7.81 -0.99
N ALA A 252 14.95 -6.63 -0.75
CA ALA A 252 16.12 -6.45 0.10
C ALA A 252 15.79 -5.34 1.11
N GLU A 253 15.66 -5.71 2.37
CA GLU A 253 15.09 -4.88 3.43
C GLU A 253 16.09 -4.69 4.56
N CYS A 254 16.17 -3.47 5.07
CA CYS A 254 17.01 -3.10 6.20
C CYS A 254 16.10 -2.68 7.35
N LEU A 255 15.89 -3.59 8.29
CA LEU A 255 14.99 -3.38 9.41
C LEU A 255 15.79 -2.84 10.60
N TYR A 256 15.45 -1.67 11.11
CA TYR A 256 16.09 -1.09 12.29
C TYR A 256 15.07 -0.23 13.03
N ARG A 257 15.12 -0.25 14.37
CA ARG A 257 14.21 0.56 15.20
C ARG A 257 14.95 1.68 15.87
N LYS A 258 16.18 1.41 16.28
CA LYS A 258 17.00 2.38 16.99
C LYS A 258 17.63 3.35 15.99
N SER A 259 17.59 4.62 16.33
CA SER A 259 18.26 5.71 15.59
C SER A 259 19.79 5.58 15.59
N ASP A 260 20.36 4.67 16.38
CA ASP A 260 21.78 4.32 16.37
C ASP A 260 22.12 3.12 15.44
N TYR A 261 21.11 2.54 14.78
CA TYR A 261 21.22 1.42 13.84
C TYR A 261 21.87 0.16 14.43
N THR A 262 21.87 0.03 15.76
CA THR A 262 22.52 -1.10 16.43
C THR A 262 21.75 -2.40 16.27
N ASP A 263 20.43 -2.34 16.13
CA ASP A 263 19.54 -3.49 15.97
C ASP A 263 19.20 -3.81 14.51
N MET A 264 20.03 -3.33 13.59
CA MET A 264 19.77 -3.43 12.16
C MET A 264 19.89 -4.86 11.63
N GLU A 265 18.84 -5.31 10.96
CA GLU A 265 18.77 -6.59 10.27
C GLU A 265 18.65 -6.38 8.76
N PHE A 266 19.37 -7.20 8.00
CA PHE A 266 19.22 -7.28 6.55
C PHE A 266 18.43 -8.53 6.19
N ILE A 267 17.34 -8.34 5.47
CA ILE A 267 16.49 -9.40 4.94
C ILE A 267 16.55 -9.36 3.42
N HIS A 268 16.71 -10.51 2.79
CA HIS A 268 16.63 -10.63 1.33
C HIS A 268 15.67 -11.76 0.97
N SER A 269 14.50 -11.43 0.42
CA SER A 269 13.41 -12.38 0.13
C SER A 269 13.22 -12.58 -1.36
N CYS A 270 12.78 -13.77 -1.75
CA CYS A 270 12.32 -14.11 -3.10
C CYS A 270 10.91 -14.69 -2.97
N SER A 271 9.94 -14.16 -3.70
CA SER A 271 8.50 -14.40 -3.52
C SER A 271 7.77 -14.67 -4.84
N PHE A 272 6.84 -15.61 -4.84
CA PHE A 272 5.92 -15.90 -5.94
C PHE A 272 4.48 -15.71 -5.48
N ASN A 273 3.73 -14.90 -6.19
CA ASN A 273 2.30 -14.68 -6.05
C ASN A 273 1.85 -14.33 -4.62
N LYS A 274 2.58 -13.40 -4.00
CA LYS A 274 2.50 -12.96 -2.59
C LYS A 274 3.11 -13.92 -1.57
N ASP A 275 3.45 -15.15 -1.95
CA ASP A 275 4.08 -16.13 -1.06
C ASP A 275 5.60 -16.00 -1.10
N VAL A 276 6.26 -15.94 0.06
CA VAL A 276 7.72 -15.96 0.16
C VAL A 276 8.21 -17.38 -0.14
N GLU A 277 9.00 -17.54 -1.19
CA GLU A 277 9.59 -18.82 -1.58
C GLU A 277 10.81 -19.12 -0.70
N PHE A 278 11.77 -18.20 -0.62
CA PHE A 278 12.96 -18.32 0.22
C PHE A 278 13.57 -16.97 0.58
N GLN A 279 14.26 -16.90 1.72
CA GLN A 279 14.72 -15.64 2.31
C GLN A 279 16.04 -15.80 3.07
N PHE A 280 16.98 -14.87 2.91
CA PHE A 280 18.10 -14.68 3.81
C PHE A 280 17.74 -13.67 4.89
N ASN A 281 18.10 -13.98 6.13
CA ASN A 281 18.03 -13.06 7.25
C ASN A 281 19.42 -12.96 7.87
N SER A 282 19.94 -11.75 8.09
CA SER A 282 21.28 -11.53 8.66
C SER A 282 21.42 -12.07 10.09
N SER A 283 20.35 -12.03 10.88
CA SER A 283 20.30 -12.59 12.23
C SER A 283 20.33 -14.12 12.21
N VAL A 284 19.82 -14.74 11.14
CA VAL A 284 19.92 -16.19 10.89
C VAL A 284 21.25 -16.55 10.21
N GLY A 285 21.81 -15.63 9.42
CA GLY A 285 23.08 -15.78 8.70
C GLY A 285 23.05 -16.71 7.48
N LYS A 286 21.86 -17.12 7.02
CA LYS A 286 21.66 -18.00 5.85
C LYS A 286 20.29 -17.85 5.20
N TYR A 287 20.14 -18.35 3.98
CA TYR A 287 18.85 -18.50 3.32
C TYR A 287 18.03 -19.64 3.93
N VAL A 288 16.72 -19.45 4.04
CA VAL A 288 15.72 -20.41 4.48
C VAL A 288 14.61 -20.45 3.43
N GLY A 289 14.21 -21.63 2.99
CA GLY A 289 13.09 -21.81 2.06
C GLY A 289 11.80 -22.19 2.77
N PHE A 290 10.68 -21.62 2.33
CA PHE A 290 9.35 -21.78 2.93
C PHE A 290 8.42 -22.64 2.09
N THR A 291 8.67 -22.73 0.78
CA THR A 291 8.01 -23.68 -0.12
C THR A 291 8.95 -24.83 -0.47
N ASP A 292 8.44 -25.89 -1.10
CA ASP A 292 9.28 -27.03 -1.49
C ASP A 292 10.32 -26.67 -2.56
N ASP A 293 10.00 -25.72 -3.43
CA ASP A 293 10.93 -25.21 -4.43
C ASP A 293 11.88 -24.16 -3.81
N GLY A 294 11.38 -23.31 -2.91
CA GLY A 294 12.19 -22.38 -2.15
C GLY A 294 13.24 -23.06 -1.25
N LYS A 295 12.95 -24.23 -0.66
CA LYS A 295 13.94 -25.00 0.11
C LYS A 295 15.15 -25.41 -0.74
N LYS A 296 14.91 -25.88 -1.97
CA LYS A 296 15.98 -26.26 -2.91
C LYS A 296 16.84 -25.05 -3.27
N GLN A 297 16.20 -23.90 -3.45
CA GLN A 297 16.90 -22.65 -3.77
C GLN A 297 17.70 -22.12 -2.59
N ALA A 298 17.16 -22.14 -1.38
CA ALA A 298 17.89 -21.77 -0.18
C ALA A 298 19.15 -22.65 0.01
N GLU A 299 19.04 -23.97 -0.21
CA GLU A 299 20.20 -24.88 -0.16
C GLU A 299 21.25 -24.56 -1.23
N TYR A 300 20.83 -24.17 -2.43
CA TYR A 300 21.73 -23.75 -3.49
C TYR A 300 22.52 -22.50 -3.10
N PHE A 301 21.85 -21.42 -2.68
CA PHE A 301 22.52 -20.16 -2.32
C PHE A 301 23.43 -20.29 -1.11
N ASN A 302 23.03 -21.10 -0.13
CA ASN A 302 23.85 -21.33 1.06
C ASN A 302 25.18 -22.05 0.78
N LYS A 303 25.32 -22.71 -0.37
CA LYS A 303 26.58 -23.40 -0.77
C LYS A 303 27.58 -22.45 -1.45
N ASP A 304 27.14 -21.29 -1.94
CA ASP A 304 28.02 -20.30 -2.55
C ASP A 304 28.65 -19.39 -1.49
N GLN A 305 29.90 -19.68 -1.12
CA GLN A 305 30.60 -18.95 -0.07
C GLN A 305 30.88 -17.48 -0.42
N ALA A 306 31.17 -17.17 -1.69
CA ALA A 306 31.48 -15.81 -2.11
C ALA A 306 30.22 -14.94 -2.05
N TYR A 307 29.10 -15.49 -2.53
CA TYR A 307 27.81 -14.83 -2.47
C TYR A 307 27.32 -14.63 -1.03
N MET A 308 27.45 -15.65 -0.18
CA MET A 308 27.04 -15.57 1.22
C MET A 308 27.86 -14.57 2.04
N GLN A 309 29.14 -14.37 1.73
CA GLN A 309 29.95 -13.32 2.36
C GLN A 309 29.47 -11.92 1.96
N GLN A 310 29.12 -11.73 0.69
CA GLN A 310 28.61 -10.47 0.16
C GLN A 310 27.27 -10.08 0.80
N VAL A 311 26.33 -11.02 0.85
CA VAL A 311 25.00 -10.86 1.45
C VAL A 311 25.08 -10.58 2.96
N LYS A 312 26.03 -11.19 3.67
CA LYS A 312 26.26 -10.90 5.10
C LYS A 312 26.82 -9.50 5.35
N ALA A 313 27.61 -8.97 4.42
CA ALA A 313 28.18 -7.62 4.54
C ALA A 313 27.14 -6.50 4.27
N ALA A 314 25.95 -6.84 3.77
CA ALA A 314 24.90 -5.89 3.41
C ALA A 314 24.43 -5.02 4.59
N VAL A 315 24.42 -5.56 5.82
CA VAL A 315 24.03 -4.80 7.02
C VAL A 315 24.86 -3.52 7.18
N HIS A 316 26.18 -3.60 6.96
CA HIS A 316 27.05 -2.44 7.14
C HIS A 316 27.21 -1.62 5.86
N THR A 317 27.37 -2.30 4.73
CA THR A 317 27.70 -1.65 3.45
C THR A 317 26.50 -1.03 2.76
N PHE A 318 25.29 -1.53 3.04
CA PHE A 318 24.05 -1.09 2.42
C PHE A 318 23.12 -0.47 3.46
N CYS A 319 22.82 -1.15 4.57
CA CYS A 319 21.79 -0.67 5.48
C CYS A 319 22.21 0.56 6.32
N LYS A 320 23.33 0.50 7.06
CA LYS A 320 23.72 1.58 8.00
C LYS A 320 24.03 2.91 7.33
N ASN A 321 24.79 2.87 6.23
CA ASN A 321 25.19 4.09 5.52
C ASN A 321 24.00 4.87 4.96
N ASN A 322 22.98 4.17 4.48
CA ASN A 322 21.81 4.81 3.87
C ASN A 322 20.83 5.33 4.92
N ALA A 323 20.63 4.61 6.01
CA ALA A 323 19.75 5.03 7.09
C ALA A 323 20.17 6.36 7.74
N GLN A 324 21.48 6.61 7.86
CA GLN A 324 22.03 7.86 8.42
C GLN A 324 21.70 9.12 7.63
N LEU A 325 21.38 9.00 6.34
CA LEU A 325 21.16 10.13 5.46
C LEU A 325 19.69 10.56 5.41
N SER A 326 18.77 9.60 5.46
CA SER A 326 17.34 9.85 5.25
C SER A 326 16.54 10.08 6.53
N ASP A 327 17.02 9.57 7.66
CA ASP A 327 16.26 9.53 8.91
C ASP A 327 15.76 10.90 9.36
N SER A 328 16.61 11.94 9.28
CA SER A 328 16.32 13.23 9.91
C SER A 328 15.24 14.06 9.21
N ALA A 329 14.92 13.79 7.94
CA ALA A 329 14.03 14.64 7.14
C ALA A 329 12.54 14.36 7.39
N VAL A 330 12.23 13.19 7.93
CA VAL A 330 10.94 12.54 7.67
C VAL A 330 10.48 11.58 8.76
N ARG A 331 11.40 11.08 9.61
CA ARG A 331 11.11 10.08 10.66
C ARG A 331 9.88 10.39 11.50
N ASP A 332 9.60 11.68 11.69
CA ASP A 332 8.57 12.16 12.60
C ASP A 332 7.36 12.80 11.89
N LYS A 333 7.17 12.59 10.58
CA LYS A 333 6.10 13.23 9.79
C LYS A 333 4.97 12.23 9.46
N ALA A 334 3.71 12.63 9.68
CA ALA A 334 2.53 11.82 9.36
C ALA A 334 1.30 12.67 9.02
N ILE A 335 0.49 12.21 8.07
CA ILE A 335 -0.76 12.80 7.54
C ILE A 335 -1.91 11.80 7.71
N GLU A 336 -3.04 12.27 8.25
CA GLU A 336 -4.19 11.43 8.57
C GLU A 336 -5.00 10.99 7.33
N PRO A 337 -5.45 9.72 7.24
CA PRO A 337 -6.25 9.23 6.13
C PRO A 337 -7.64 9.85 6.03
N THR A 338 -8.10 10.07 4.81
CA THR A 338 -9.52 10.25 4.51
C THR A 338 -10.18 8.90 4.34
N VAL A 339 -11.11 8.54 5.24
CA VAL A 339 -11.74 7.21 5.25
C VAL A 339 -13.21 7.25 4.83
N ILE A 340 -13.58 6.35 3.93
CA ILE A 340 -14.94 6.19 3.42
C ILE A 340 -15.39 4.74 3.66
N VAL A 341 -16.54 4.56 4.30
CA VAL A 341 -17.18 3.24 4.51
C VAL A 341 -18.47 3.17 3.70
N LYS A 342 -18.59 2.18 2.82
CA LYS A 342 -19.79 1.99 1.97
C LYS A 342 -20.21 0.53 1.84
N SER A 343 -21.51 0.32 1.62
CA SER A 343 -22.06 -0.97 1.23
C SER A 343 -21.86 -1.20 -0.26
N VAL A 344 -21.12 -2.26 -0.62
CA VAL A 344 -20.93 -2.71 -2.01
C VAL A 344 -22.04 -3.66 -2.41
N LYS A 345 -22.50 -4.51 -1.48
CA LYS A 345 -23.61 -5.45 -1.70
C LYS A 345 -24.52 -5.48 -0.47
N GLN A 346 -25.80 -5.20 -0.68
CA GLN A 346 -26.81 -5.37 0.37
C GLN A 346 -27.12 -6.86 0.54
N GLY A 347 -27.07 -7.35 1.78
CA GLY A 347 -27.43 -8.72 2.11
C GLY A 347 -28.94 -8.86 2.22
N GLU A 348 -29.52 -9.78 1.45
CA GLU A 348 -30.93 -10.18 1.57
C GLU A 348 -31.02 -11.60 2.14
N GLY A 349 -31.70 -11.75 3.28
CA GLY A 349 -31.99 -13.05 3.88
C GLY A 349 -30.74 -13.80 4.35
N ARG A 350 -30.36 -14.87 3.63
CA ARG A 350 -29.20 -15.74 3.93
C ARG A 350 -27.93 -15.36 3.19
N HIS A 351 -27.96 -14.34 2.32
CA HIS A 351 -26.79 -13.94 1.53
C HIS A 351 -25.93 -12.92 2.30
N PRO A 352 -24.58 -13.10 2.33
CA PRO A 352 -23.69 -12.14 2.94
C PRO A 352 -23.78 -10.77 2.24
N ALA A 353 -23.83 -9.72 3.06
CA ALA A 353 -23.58 -8.34 2.66
C ALA A 353 -22.07 -8.09 2.58
N LEU A 354 -21.67 -7.12 1.76
CA LEU A 354 -20.28 -6.73 1.57
C LEU A 354 -20.12 -5.24 1.89
N LEU A 355 -19.29 -4.92 2.89
CA LEU A 355 -18.85 -3.56 3.16
C LEU A 355 -17.44 -3.35 2.61
N LEU A 356 -17.16 -2.12 2.19
CA LEU A 356 -15.85 -1.66 1.78
C LEU A 356 -15.47 -0.45 2.62
N CYS A 357 -14.29 -0.52 3.23
CA CYS A 357 -13.62 0.59 3.89
C CYS A 357 -12.42 0.98 3.04
N SER A 358 -12.39 2.23 2.59
CA SER A 358 -11.29 2.78 1.79
C SER A 358 -10.66 3.94 2.55
N ALA A 359 -9.35 3.86 2.78
CA ALA A 359 -8.55 4.95 3.33
C ALA A 359 -7.70 5.55 2.20
N TYR A 360 -7.74 6.86 2.04
CA TYR A 360 -7.07 7.64 1.01
C TYR A 360 -6.19 8.72 1.62
N ASP A 361 -5.28 9.28 0.83
CA ASP A 361 -4.56 10.51 1.13
C ASP A 361 -3.75 10.47 2.44
N PHE A 362 -3.19 9.30 2.81
CA PHE A 362 -2.39 9.14 4.02
C PHE A 362 -0.91 8.96 3.75
N TYR A 363 -0.10 9.36 4.73
CA TYR A 363 1.34 9.17 4.78
C TYR A 363 1.75 9.04 6.24
N PRO A 364 2.63 8.13 6.63
CA PRO A 364 3.43 7.23 5.80
C PRO A 364 2.67 5.95 5.40
N GLU A 365 3.27 5.12 4.54
CA GLU A 365 2.66 3.91 3.97
C GLU A 365 2.04 2.98 5.02
N LYS A 366 2.68 2.83 6.19
CA LYS A 366 2.22 1.88 7.20
C LYS A 366 0.91 2.34 7.83
N ILE A 367 -0.13 1.54 7.59
CA ILE A 367 -1.48 1.70 8.13
C ILE A 367 -2.04 0.33 8.51
N LYS A 368 -2.87 0.27 9.55
CA LYS A 368 -3.64 -0.94 9.88
C LYS A 368 -5.12 -0.63 9.76
N VAL A 369 -5.80 -1.35 8.88
CA VAL A 369 -7.25 -1.27 8.70
C VAL A 369 -7.88 -2.57 9.19
N SER A 370 -8.86 -2.44 10.07
CA SER A 370 -9.55 -3.57 10.70
C SER A 370 -11.05 -3.30 10.81
N TRP A 371 -11.82 -4.32 11.15
CA TRP A 371 -13.26 -4.20 11.33
C TRP A 371 -13.65 -4.56 12.75
N THR A 372 -14.67 -3.90 13.28
CA THR A 372 -15.29 -4.26 14.55
C THR A 372 -16.79 -4.44 14.39
N ARG A 373 -17.36 -5.36 15.15
CA ARG A 373 -18.80 -5.54 15.35
C ARG A 373 -19.10 -5.42 16.83
N ASP A 374 -19.96 -4.45 17.18
CA ASP A 374 -20.34 -4.13 18.55
C ASP A 374 -19.12 -3.89 19.48
N GLY A 375 -18.06 -3.34 18.90
CA GLY A 375 -16.78 -3.09 19.58
C GLY A 375 -15.83 -4.30 19.65
N ALA A 376 -16.23 -5.48 19.19
CA ALA A 376 -15.36 -6.65 19.10
C ALA A 376 -14.70 -6.75 17.72
N GLU A 377 -13.38 -6.99 17.68
CA GLU A 377 -12.61 -7.12 16.44
C GLU A 377 -13.07 -8.32 15.60
N MET A 378 -13.13 -8.11 14.28
CA MET A 378 -13.49 -9.11 13.29
C MET A 378 -12.25 -9.52 12.50
N THR A 379 -11.90 -10.79 12.56
CA THR A 379 -10.72 -11.35 11.86
C THR A 379 -11.09 -12.37 10.78
N SER A 380 -12.34 -12.82 10.74
CA SER A 380 -12.84 -13.70 9.67
C SER A 380 -13.52 -12.88 8.58
N ASP A 381 -13.46 -13.38 7.35
CA ASP A 381 -14.22 -12.82 6.21
C ASP A 381 -13.87 -11.36 5.88
N VAL A 382 -12.65 -10.97 6.27
CA VAL A 382 -12.03 -9.67 5.95
C VAL A 382 -10.94 -9.91 4.90
N THR A 383 -10.97 -9.12 3.85
CA THR A 383 -9.88 -9.03 2.87
C THR A 383 -9.37 -7.59 2.82
N ALA A 384 -8.12 -7.42 2.40
CA ALA A 384 -7.55 -6.10 2.19
C ALA A 384 -6.63 -6.11 0.97
N THR A 385 -6.58 -4.99 0.26
CA THR A 385 -5.55 -4.73 -0.74
C THR A 385 -4.22 -4.46 -0.02
N MET A 386 -3.12 -4.50 -0.78
CA MET A 386 -1.89 -3.87 -0.34
C MET A 386 -2.06 -2.35 -0.43
N GLU A 387 -1.19 -1.61 0.24
CA GLU A 387 -1.06 -0.16 0.12
C GLU A 387 -0.66 0.20 -1.32
N MET A 388 -1.34 1.18 -1.91
CA MET A 388 -1.14 1.61 -3.29
C MET A 388 -0.73 3.08 -3.29
N ALA A 389 0.40 3.41 -3.92
CA ALA A 389 0.88 4.78 -4.03
C ALA A 389 0.12 5.55 -5.11
N ASP A 390 -0.23 6.80 -4.83
CA ASP A 390 -0.97 7.67 -5.75
C ASP A 390 -0.06 8.48 -6.69
N GLY A 391 1.26 8.41 -6.48
CA GLY A 391 2.25 9.13 -7.27
C GLY A 391 2.41 10.60 -6.85
N ASP A 392 1.93 10.97 -5.67
CA ASP A 392 2.03 12.29 -5.06
C ASP A 392 2.23 12.23 -3.54
N TRP A 393 2.99 11.22 -3.07
CA TRP A 393 3.33 10.95 -1.66
C TRP A 393 2.26 10.35 -0.78
N PHE A 394 1.07 10.25 -1.31
CA PHE A 394 -0.03 9.65 -0.61
C PHE A 394 -0.25 8.21 -1.02
N TYR A 395 -0.87 7.49 -0.10
CA TYR A 395 -1.21 6.09 -0.24
C TYR A 395 -2.72 5.93 -0.10
N GLN A 396 -3.22 4.85 -0.70
CA GLN A 396 -4.56 4.35 -0.49
C GLN A 396 -4.55 2.84 -0.18
N ILE A 397 -5.49 2.40 0.64
CA ILE A 397 -5.73 0.98 0.97
C ILE A 397 -7.23 0.73 1.07
N HIS A 398 -7.64 -0.49 0.72
CA HIS A 398 -9.04 -0.90 0.73
C HIS A 398 -9.19 -2.21 1.49
N SER A 399 -10.14 -2.27 2.42
CA SER A 399 -10.52 -3.49 3.13
C SER A 399 -11.99 -3.79 2.94
N GLU A 400 -12.29 -5.04 2.60
CA GLU A 400 -13.65 -5.54 2.46
C GLU A 400 -14.01 -6.45 3.62
N LEU A 401 -15.28 -6.42 4.01
CA LEU A 401 -15.86 -7.30 5.02
C LEU A 401 -17.12 -7.97 4.45
N GLU A 402 -17.07 -9.29 4.33
CA GLU A 402 -18.26 -10.10 4.13
C GLU A 402 -18.93 -10.38 5.49
N TYR A 403 -20.22 -10.06 5.61
CA TYR A 403 -20.95 -10.27 6.86
C TYR A 403 -22.42 -10.60 6.64
N THR A 404 -23.05 -11.24 7.63
CA THR A 404 -24.51 -11.43 7.63
C THR A 404 -25.17 -10.39 8.53
N PRO A 405 -26.04 -9.50 8.01
CA PRO A 405 -26.65 -8.44 8.79
C PRO A 405 -27.50 -8.94 9.97
N LYS A 406 -27.39 -8.27 11.11
CA LYS A 406 -28.20 -8.50 12.33
C LYS A 406 -28.83 -7.19 12.80
N SER A 407 -30.07 -7.27 13.28
CA SER A 407 -30.76 -6.08 13.78
C SER A 407 -30.06 -5.51 15.01
N GLY A 408 -29.75 -4.21 14.97
CA GLY A 408 -29.15 -3.48 16.08
C GLY A 408 -27.63 -3.60 16.20
N GLU A 409 -26.95 -4.30 15.28
CA GLU A 409 -25.48 -4.38 15.29
C GLU A 409 -24.83 -3.05 14.89
N ARG A 410 -23.64 -2.80 15.43
CA ARG A 410 -22.78 -1.67 15.05
C ARG A 410 -21.52 -2.19 14.41
N ILE A 411 -21.39 -2.00 13.10
CA ILE A 411 -20.17 -2.34 12.38
C ILE A 411 -19.36 -1.06 12.17
N ALA A 412 -18.05 -1.13 12.41
CA ALA A 412 -17.15 -0.01 12.17
C ALA A 412 -15.84 -0.48 11.53
N CYS A 413 -15.31 0.35 10.64
CA CYS A 413 -13.94 0.29 10.18
C CYS A 413 -13.05 1.02 11.17
N VAL A 414 -11.96 0.39 11.60
CA VAL A 414 -11.00 0.94 12.56
C VAL A 414 -9.65 1.08 11.88
N VAL A 415 -9.11 2.29 11.92
CA VAL A 415 -7.86 2.66 11.26
C VAL A 415 -6.84 3.10 12.31
N GLU A 416 -5.70 2.41 12.34
CA GLU A 416 -4.55 2.76 13.17
C GLU A 416 -3.42 3.25 12.26
N HIS A 417 -2.98 4.48 12.48
CA HIS A 417 -2.01 5.16 11.63
C HIS A 417 -1.14 6.11 12.46
N ALA A 418 0.11 6.32 12.05
CA ALA A 418 1.10 7.11 12.80
C ALA A 418 0.68 8.58 13.04
N SER A 419 -0.24 9.11 12.22
CA SER A 419 -0.79 10.47 12.38
C SER A 419 -1.69 10.63 13.60
N ALA A 420 -2.21 9.53 14.15
CA ALA A 420 -3.21 9.55 15.20
C ALA A 420 -2.73 8.78 16.44
N THR A 421 -2.87 9.40 17.61
CA THR A 421 -2.51 8.79 18.91
C THR A 421 -3.57 7.82 19.44
N ARG A 422 -4.66 7.62 18.71
CA ARG A 422 -5.75 6.69 19.02
C ARG A 422 -6.32 6.14 17.71
N PRO A 423 -6.87 4.91 17.71
CA PRO A 423 -7.54 4.37 16.54
C PRO A 423 -8.70 5.25 16.08
N LEU A 424 -8.76 5.53 14.78
CA LEU A 424 -9.84 6.25 14.13
C LEU A 424 -10.97 5.26 13.83
N VAL A 425 -12.20 5.55 14.26
CA VAL A 425 -13.33 4.62 14.18
C VAL A 425 -14.44 5.21 13.30
N TYR A 426 -14.72 4.55 12.18
CA TYR A 426 -15.71 4.95 11.19
C TYR A 426 -16.85 3.95 11.17
N TYR A 427 -18.00 4.35 11.70
CA TYR A 427 -19.19 3.50 11.76
C TYR A 427 -19.86 3.39 10.40
N TRP A 428 -20.27 2.17 10.05
CA TRP A 428 -21.18 1.94 8.93
C TRP A 428 -22.60 2.35 9.34
N GLU A 429 -23.18 3.29 8.60
CA GLU A 429 -24.58 3.66 8.74
C GLU A 429 -25.38 3.06 7.59
N PRO A 430 -26.33 2.13 7.85
CA PRO A 430 -27.22 1.63 6.82
C PRO A 430 -27.97 2.80 6.20
N SER A 431 -27.82 2.99 4.88
CA SER A 431 -28.62 3.96 4.15
C SER A 431 -30.10 3.63 4.37
N HIS A 432 -30.82 4.48 5.12
CA HIS A 432 -32.25 4.28 5.37
C HIS A 432 -32.98 3.94 4.06
N SER A 433 -33.77 2.87 4.09
CA SER A 433 -34.62 2.53 2.96
C SER A 433 -35.51 3.73 2.61
N LYS A 434 -35.82 3.93 1.33
CA LYS A 434 -36.75 5.01 0.90
C LYS A 434 -38.07 4.97 1.71
N SER A 435 -38.50 3.77 2.10
CA SER A 435 -39.66 3.54 2.97
C SER A 435 -39.51 4.10 4.39
N GLU A 436 -38.35 3.96 5.02
CA GLU A 436 -38.13 4.46 6.40
C GLU A 436 -38.08 5.99 6.44
N ARG A 437 -37.47 6.65 5.45
CA ARG A 437 -37.53 8.12 5.31
C ARG A 437 -38.97 8.61 5.14
N ASN A 438 -39.75 7.93 4.30
CA ASN A 438 -41.15 8.28 4.09
C ASN A 438 -42.01 8.06 5.34
N TYR A 439 -41.71 7.02 6.14
CA TYR A 439 -42.38 6.77 7.42
C TYR A 439 -42.08 7.88 8.44
N VAL A 440 -40.81 8.30 8.57
CA VAL A 440 -40.40 9.39 9.48
C VAL A 440 -41.04 10.72 9.06
N ILE A 441 -41.04 11.05 7.77
CA ILE A 441 -41.69 12.26 7.24
C ILE A 441 -43.21 12.21 7.49
N GLY A 442 -43.84 11.05 7.26
CA GLY A 442 -45.26 10.84 7.52
C GLY A 442 -45.64 11.00 8.99
N ALA A 443 -44.83 10.44 9.90
CA ALA A 443 -45.05 10.56 11.34
C ALA A 443 -44.89 12.01 11.84
N SER A 444 -43.85 12.72 11.39
CA SER A 444 -43.65 14.14 11.74
C SER A 444 -44.79 15.04 11.22
N GLY A 445 -45.29 14.78 10.00
CA GLY A 445 -46.44 15.51 9.44
C GLY A 445 -47.73 15.29 10.23
N LEU A 446 -47.98 14.06 10.70
CA LEU A 446 -49.18 13.72 11.48
C LEU A 446 -49.17 14.41 12.86
N VAL A 447 -48.00 14.45 13.51
CA VAL A 447 -47.82 15.17 14.79
C VAL A 447 -48.02 16.68 14.62
N LEU A 448 -47.43 17.28 13.58
CA LEU A 448 -47.65 18.70 13.25
C LEU A 448 -49.12 19.02 12.97
N GLY A 449 -49.80 18.15 12.22
CA GLY A 449 -51.24 18.29 11.95
C GLY A 449 -52.09 18.26 13.22
N LEU A 450 -51.80 17.35 14.15
CA LEU A 450 -52.48 17.27 15.45
C LEU A 450 -52.25 18.52 16.30
N ILE A 451 -51.02 19.04 16.36
CA ILE A 451 -50.70 20.28 17.11
C ILE A 451 -51.49 21.46 16.54
N LEU A 452 -51.53 21.62 15.21
CA LEU A 452 -52.26 22.71 14.57
C LEU A 452 -53.78 22.57 14.77
N ALA A 453 -54.34 21.37 14.72
CA ALA A 453 -55.76 21.13 14.98
C ALA A 453 -56.14 21.48 16.44
N VAL A 454 -55.30 21.08 17.40
CA VAL A 454 -55.51 21.41 18.82
C VAL A 454 -55.40 22.92 19.04
N ALA A 455 -54.39 23.58 18.47
CA ALA A 455 -54.24 25.03 18.55
C ALA A 455 -55.44 25.76 17.92
N GLY A 456 -55.90 25.32 16.75
CA GLY A 456 -57.07 25.84 16.07
C GLY A 456 -58.36 25.65 16.90
N PHE A 457 -58.53 24.48 17.53
CA PHE A 457 -59.68 24.21 18.39
C PHE A 457 -59.69 25.10 19.65
N ILE A 458 -58.52 25.29 20.29
CA ILE A 458 -58.37 26.21 21.43
C ILE A 458 -58.71 27.65 21.01
N PHE A 459 -58.21 28.10 19.85
CA PHE A 459 -58.51 29.42 19.31
C PHE A 459 -60.00 29.60 18.99
N TYR A 460 -60.63 28.58 18.38
CA TYR A 460 -62.06 28.58 18.07
C TYR A 460 -62.91 28.68 19.34
N LYS A 461 -62.61 27.88 20.38
CA LYS A 461 -63.32 27.99 21.67
C LYS A 461 -63.13 29.36 22.32
N LYS A 462 -61.91 29.92 22.30
CA LYS A 462 -61.63 31.25 22.85
C LYS A 462 -62.40 32.36 22.11
N LYS A 463 -62.66 32.20 20.80
CA LYS A 463 -63.46 33.14 19.99
C LYS A 463 -64.98 32.93 20.16
N SER A 464 -65.43 31.69 20.36
CA SER A 464 -66.85 31.37 20.56
C SER A 464 -67.39 31.81 21.93
N SER A 465 -66.54 31.87 22.97
CA SER A 465 -66.92 32.39 24.30
C SER A 465 -67.05 33.92 24.36
N GLY A 466 -66.78 34.64 23.26
CA GLY A 466 -66.87 36.10 23.16
C GLY A 466 -68.16 36.64 22.52
N ARG A 467 -69.14 35.81 22.16
CA ARG A 467 -70.45 36.28 21.67
C ARG A 467 -71.49 36.25 22.79
N ILE A 468 -71.57 37.34 23.55
CA ILE A 468 -72.70 37.65 24.40
C ILE A 468 -73.86 38.07 23.49
N LEU A 469 -74.98 37.34 23.53
CA LEU A 469 -76.23 37.76 22.92
C LEU A 469 -76.78 38.93 23.74
N VAL A 470 -76.91 40.11 23.13
CA VAL A 470 -77.65 41.24 23.69
C VAL A 470 -79.14 40.99 23.40
N PRO A 471 -80.03 40.91 24.41
CA PRO A 471 -81.46 40.80 24.18
C PRO A 471 -82.00 42.12 23.61
N SER A 472 -82.92 41.99 22.66
CA SER A 472 -83.72 43.06 22.05
C SER A 472 -84.56 43.85 23.04
#